data_AF-A0A921GG12-F1
#
_entry.id   AF-A0A921GG12-F1
#
_cell.length_a   1.000
_cell.length_b   1.000
_cell.length_c   1.000
_cell.angle_alpha   90.00
_cell.angle_beta   90.00
_cell.angle_gamma   90.00
#
_symmetry.space_group_name_H-M   'P 1'
#
loop_
_entity.id
_entity.type
_entity.pdbx_description
1 polymer ?
#
loop_
_entity_poly.entity_id
_entity_poly.type
_entity_poly.pdbx_seq_one_letter_code
_entity_poly.pdbx_strand_id
1 'polypeptide(L)'
;MEKRHLVKPAIIYGVVWFACLALYWGSLATGALGGGGIMGYVILALHIVLPIADIVSAFLIGRVADLGWWRLAALIAIAVLYVLHTVATFSLSNALGFTNIAPANLAVFMYGLIPAAIGLAIGCATAK
;
A
#
# COMPACT_ATOMS: atom_id res chain seq x y z
N MET A 1 14.86 -22.90 -5.23
CA MET A 1 13.52 -22.65 -5.83
C MET A 1 12.66 -21.71 -4.96
N GLU A 2 13.21 -21.01 -3.96
CA GLU A 2 12.43 -20.18 -3.00
C GLU A 2 11.81 -18.89 -3.55
N LYS A 3 12.37 -18.27 -4.59
CA LYS A 3 11.92 -16.93 -5.03
C LYS A 3 10.47 -16.90 -5.56
N ARG A 4 9.92 -18.02 -6.05
CA ARG A 4 8.56 -18.07 -6.62
C ARG A 4 7.44 -17.83 -5.61
N HIS A 5 7.70 -18.08 -4.32
CA HIS A 5 6.69 -17.89 -3.28
C HIS A 5 6.49 -16.42 -2.90
N LEU A 6 7.49 -15.56 -3.15
CA LEU A 6 7.45 -14.11 -2.87
C LEU A 6 6.88 -13.29 -4.01
N VAL A 7 6.97 -13.82 -5.23
CA VAL A 7 6.45 -13.16 -6.44
C VAL A 7 4.93 -13.06 -6.39
N LYS A 8 4.24 -14.09 -5.86
CA LYS A 8 2.77 -14.08 -5.75
C LYS A 8 2.22 -12.94 -4.87
N PRO A 9 2.62 -12.79 -3.60
CA PRO A 9 2.13 -11.68 -2.77
C PRO A 9 2.54 -10.31 -3.31
N ALA A 10 3.76 -10.20 -3.87
CA ALA A 10 4.22 -8.96 -4.49
C ALA A 10 3.36 -8.57 -5.72
N ILE A 11 2.98 -9.54 -6.55
CA ILE A 11 2.08 -9.29 -7.70
C ILE A 11 0.69 -8.90 -7.22
N ILE A 12 0.12 -9.60 -6.22
CA ILE A 12 -1.20 -9.27 -5.68
C ILE A 12 -1.22 -7.83 -5.17
N TYR A 13 -0.22 -7.48 -4.35
CA TYR A 13 -0.06 -6.12 -3.84
C TYR A 13 0.10 -5.11 -4.97
N GLY A 14 1.00 -5.38 -5.91
CA GLY A 14 1.27 -4.49 -7.05
C GLY A 14 0.03 -4.26 -7.92
N VAL A 15 -0.79 -5.28 -8.16
CA VAL A 15 -2.04 -5.17 -8.92
C VAL A 15 -3.05 -4.30 -8.16
N VAL A 16 -3.22 -4.52 -6.86
CA VAL A 16 -4.14 -3.72 -6.03
C VAL A 16 -3.67 -2.26 -5.97
N TRP A 17 -2.36 -2.05 -5.75
CA TRP A 17 -1.73 -0.74 -5.74
C TRP A 17 -1.95 0.01 -7.06
N PHE A 18 -1.72 -0.66 -8.20
CA PHE A 18 -1.86 -0.05 -9.52
C PHE A 18 -3.34 0.21 -9.85
N ALA A 19 -4.25 -0.68 -9.45
CA ALA A 19 -5.68 -0.48 -9.60
C ALA A 19 -6.16 0.74 -8.81
N CYS A 20 -5.73 0.89 -7.55
CA CYS A 20 -6.04 2.07 -6.75
C CYS A 20 -5.50 3.36 -7.39
N LEU A 21 -4.26 3.34 -7.90
CA LEU A 21 -3.67 4.49 -8.58
C LEU A 21 -4.46 4.86 -9.85
N ALA A 22 -4.78 3.86 -10.69
CA ALA A 22 -5.55 4.05 -11.92
C ALA A 22 -6.97 4.56 -11.63
N LEU A 23 -7.61 4.06 -10.56
CA LEU A 23 -8.93 4.52 -10.13
C LEU A 23 -8.91 6.00 -9.71
N TYR A 24 -7.87 6.45 -9.00
CA TYR A 24 -7.72 7.86 -8.62
C TYR A 24 -7.61 8.76 -9.85
N TRP A 25 -6.64 8.47 -10.71
CA TRP A 25 -6.37 9.28 -11.90
C TRP A 25 -7.51 9.20 -12.92
N GLY A 26 -8.13 8.04 -13.10
CA GLY A 26 -9.29 7.86 -13.98
C GLY A 26 -10.52 8.62 -13.48
N SER A 27 -10.77 8.60 -12.17
CA SER A 27 -11.87 9.35 -11.57
C SER A 27 -11.61 10.86 -11.60
N LEU A 28 -10.36 11.28 -11.44
CA LEU A 28 -9.94 12.68 -11.57
C LEU A 28 -10.11 13.16 -13.02
N ALA A 29 -9.65 12.37 -14.00
CA ALA A 29 -9.73 12.68 -15.43
C ALA A 29 -11.17 12.73 -15.95
N THR A 30 -12.07 11.92 -15.39
CA THR A 30 -13.50 11.91 -15.74
C THR A 30 -14.31 12.99 -15.00
N GLY A 31 -13.68 13.76 -14.11
CA GLY A 31 -14.36 14.78 -13.30
C GLY A 31 -15.30 14.20 -12.22
N ALA A 32 -15.34 12.87 -12.06
CA ALA A 32 -16.13 12.21 -11.02
C ALA A 32 -15.58 12.46 -9.61
N LEU A 33 -14.30 12.84 -9.51
CA LEU A 33 -13.60 13.08 -8.26
C LEU A 33 -13.72 14.55 -7.81
N GLY A 34 -14.87 14.91 -7.22
CA GLY A 34 -15.02 16.16 -6.44
C GLY A 34 -14.41 16.04 -5.04
N GLY A 35 -14.48 17.12 -4.23
CA GLY A 35 -13.92 17.13 -2.86
C GLY A 35 -14.40 15.98 -1.95
N GLY A 36 -15.69 15.61 -2.05
CA GLY A 36 -16.23 14.43 -1.35
C GLY A 36 -15.76 13.09 -1.93
N GLY A 37 -15.54 13.01 -3.24
CA GLY A 37 -15.02 11.82 -3.90
C GLY A 37 -13.56 11.52 -3.53
N ILE A 38 -12.75 12.56 -3.36
CA ILE A 38 -11.38 12.46 -2.86
C ILE A 38 -11.37 11.91 -1.42
N MET A 39 -12.24 12.43 -0.54
CA MET A 39 -12.36 11.92 0.82
C MET A 39 -12.78 10.45 0.85
N GLY A 40 -13.77 10.07 0.03
CA GLY A 40 -14.20 8.67 -0.12
C GLY A 40 -13.07 7.76 -0.62
N TYR A 41 -12.29 8.23 -1.59
CA TYR A 41 -11.11 7.52 -2.06
C TYR A 41 -10.05 7.34 -0.97
N VAL A 42 -9.75 8.38 -0.18
CA VAL A 42 -8.79 8.29 0.93
C VAL A 42 -9.22 7.21 1.92
N ILE A 43 -10.48 7.21 2.34
CA ILE A 43 -10.99 6.22 3.31
C ILE A 43 -10.94 4.82 2.70
N LEU A 44 -11.49 4.64 1.50
CA LEU A 44 -11.61 3.32 0.90
C LEU A 44 -10.24 2.78 0.46
N ALA A 45 -9.48 3.53 -0.33
CA ALA A 45 -8.21 3.07 -0.90
C ALA A 45 -7.11 3.08 0.16
N LEU A 46 -6.86 4.20 0.84
CA LEU A 46 -5.72 4.32 1.76
C LEU A 46 -5.97 3.72 3.14
N HIS A 47 -7.19 3.68 3.66
CA HIS A 47 -7.46 3.18 5.01
C HIS A 47 -8.07 1.77 5.06
N ILE A 48 -8.62 1.27 3.95
CA ILE A 48 -9.22 -0.07 3.91
C ILE A 48 -8.44 -0.97 2.95
N VAL A 49 -8.42 -0.65 1.65
CA VAL A 49 -7.91 -1.55 0.61
C VAL A 49 -6.40 -1.75 0.71
N LEU A 50 -5.60 -0.68 0.74
CA LEU A 50 -4.13 -0.78 0.85
C LEU A 50 -3.71 -1.46 2.16
N PRO A 51 -4.24 -1.10 3.35
CA PRO A 51 -3.87 -1.76 4.60
C PRO A 51 -4.23 -3.25 4.64
N ILE A 52 -5.37 -3.64 4.08
CA ILE A 52 -5.73 -5.06 3.96
C ILE A 52 -4.74 -5.78 3.04
N ALA A 53 -4.39 -5.17 1.89
CA ALA A 53 -3.42 -5.74 0.97
C ALA A 53 -2.02 -5.84 1.60
N ASP A 54 -1.60 -4.85 2.39
CA ASP A 54 -0.36 -4.86 3.18
C ASP A 54 -0.36 -6.02 4.18
N ILE A 55 -1.44 -6.19 4.96
CA ILE A 55 -1.58 -7.27 5.95
C ILE A 55 -1.51 -8.63 5.27
N VAL A 56 -2.27 -8.85 4.18
CA VAL A 56 -2.30 -10.13 3.46
C VAL A 56 -0.93 -10.45 2.85
N SER A 57 -0.28 -9.46 2.25
CA SER A 57 1.03 -9.63 1.62
C SER A 57 2.11 -9.92 2.66
N ALA A 58 2.13 -9.16 3.76
CA ALA A 58 3.06 -9.36 4.87
C ALA A 58 2.81 -10.71 5.59
N PHE A 59 1.56 -11.13 5.73
CA PHE A 59 1.18 -12.43 6.28
C PHE A 59 1.72 -13.60 5.42
N LEU A 60 1.52 -13.53 4.10
CA LEU A 60 2.03 -14.55 3.18
C LEU A 60 3.56 -14.64 3.21
N ILE A 61 4.25 -13.50 3.38
CA ILE A 61 5.71 -13.45 3.50
C ILE A 61 6.17 -13.99 4.87
N GLY A 62 5.46 -13.66 5.95
CA GLY A 62 5.73 -14.18 7.30
C GLY A 62 5.52 -15.69 7.43
N ARG A 63 4.70 -16.29 6.55
CA ARG A 63 4.47 -17.75 6.48
C ARG A 63 5.63 -18.55 5.89
N VAL A 64 6.56 -17.90 5.18
CA VAL A 64 7.72 -18.56 4.55
C VAL A 64 8.92 -18.45 5.51
N ALA A 65 9.22 -19.54 6.23
CA ALA A 65 10.22 -19.60 7.32
C ALA A 65 11.66 -19.29 6.86
N ASP A 66 12.02 -19.60 5.61
CA ASP A 66 13.39 -19.53 5.11
C ASP A 66 13.92 -18.11 4.82
N LEU A 67 13.10 -17.06 4.95
CA LEU A 67 13.50 -15.73 4.49
C LEU A 67 14.40 -14.93 5.44
N GLY A 68 14.50 -15.27 6.72
CA GLY A 68 15.32 -14.54 7.70
C GLY A 68 15.19 -13.01 7.58
N TRP A 69 16.28 -12.32 7.21
CA TRP A 69 16.36 -10.86 7.08
C TRP A 69 15.52 -10.27 5.93
N TRP A 70 15.18 -11.05 4.89
CA TRP A 70 14.36 -10.61 3.76
C TRP A 70 12.92 -10.24 4.17
N ARG A 71 12.45 -10.72 5.31
CA ARG A 71 11.16 -10.33 5.92
C ARG A 71 11.12 -8.85 6.29
N LEU A 72 12.21 -8.33 6.85
CA LEU A 72 12.33 -6.91 7.18
C LEU A 72 12.44 -6.05 5.92
N ALA A 73 13.15 -6.52 4.90
CA ALA A 73 13.22 -5.83 3.61
C ALA A 73 11.84 -5.72 2.94
N ALA A 74 11.00 -6.76 3.04
CA ALA A 74 9.63 -6.73 2.53
C ALA A 74 8.74 -5.72 3.27
N LEU A 75 8.86 -5.61 4.60
CA LEU A 75 8.15 -4.60 5.40
C LEU A 75 8.50 -3.19 4.95
N ILE A 76 9.80 -2.91 4.79
CA ILE A 76 10.27 -1.60 4.33
C ILE A 76 9.76 -1.33 2.91
N ALA A 77 9.81 -2.32 2.01
CA ALA A 77 9.32 -2.17 0.65
C ALA A 77 7.83 -1.83 0.59
N ILE A 78 7.00 -2.51 1.40
CA ILE A 78 5.56 -2.23 1.51
C ILE A 78 5.31 -0.81 2.03
N ALA A 79 5.99 -0.41 3.12
CA ALA A 79 5.85 0.94 3.67
C ALA A 79 6.28 2.03 2.68
N VAL A 80 7.35 1.79 1.92
CA VAL A 80 7.82 2.70 0.86
C VAL A 80 6.79 2.79 -0.27
N LEU A 81 6.21 1.67 -0.70
CA LEU A 81 5.16 1.66 -1.75
C LEU A 81 3.89 2.40 -1.30
N TYR A 82 3.53 2.31 -0.02
CA TYR A 82 2.40 3.07 0.54
C TYR A 82 2.65 4.58 0.50
N VAL A 83 3.85 5.03 0.88
CA VAL A 83 4.26 6.43 0.76
C VAL A 83 4.28 6.87 -0.70
N LEU A 84 4.84 6.04 -1.58
CA LEU A 84 4.91 6.31 -3.02
C LEU A 84 3.52 6.50 -3.62
N HIS A 85 2.54 5.68 -3.20
CA HIS A 85 1.15 5.83 -3.63
C HIS A 85 0.58 7.20 -3.26
N THR A 86 0.81 7.62 -2.02
CA THR A 86 0.33 8.92 -1.50
C THR A 86 0.97 10.08 -2.25
N VAL A 87 2.26 9.98 -2.57
CA VAL A 87 2.96 10.98 -3.38
C VAL A 87 2.44 11.01 -4.82
N ALA A 88 2.25 9.84 -5.44
CA ALA A 88 1.81 9.71 -6.83
C ALA A 88 0.35 10.12 -7.06
N THR A 89 -0.47 10.14 -6.00
CA THR A 89 -1.87 10.58 -6.04
C THR A 89 -1.97 12.03 -5.57
N PHE A 90 -1.87 12.28 -4.27
CA PHE A 90 -2.17 13.58 -3.69
C PHE A 90 -1.08 14.61 -3.91
N SER A 91 0.20 14.29 -3.67
CA SER A 91 1.27 15.28 -3.86
C SER A 91 1.42 15.68 -5.32
N LEU A 92 1.27 14.72 -6.25
CA LEU A 92 1.32 14.99 -7.68
C LEU A 92 0.09 15.76 -8.16
N SER A 93 -1.12 15.39 -7.72
CA SER A 93 -2.34 16.15 -8.01
C SER A 93 -2.28 17.58 -7.47
N ASN A 94 -1.68 17.78 -6.29
CA ASN A 94 -1.44 19.09 -5.70
C ASN A 94 -0.41 19.92 -6.47
N ALA A 95 0.71 19.30 -6.89
CA ALA A 95 1.72 19.96 -7.71
C ALA A 95 1.18 20.38 -9.10
N LEU A 96 0.25 19.61 -9.66
CA LEU A 96 -0.43 19.93 -10.91
C LEU A 96 -1.60 20.91 -10.75
N GLY A 97 -1.92 21.32 -9.53
CA GLY A 97 -2.98 22.29 -9.24
C GLY A 97 -4.41 21.73 -9.32
N PHE A 98 -4.58 20.42 -9.42
CA PHE A 98 -5.91 19.79 -9.49
C PHE A 98 -6.62 19.72 -8.14
N THR A 99 -5.87 19.69 -7.03
CA THR A 99 -6.40 19.55 -5.67
C THR A 99 -5.54 20.31 -4.67
N ASN A 100 -6.10 20.83 -3.58
CA ASN A 100 -5.34 21.44 -2.48
C ASN A 100 -5.34 20.51 -1.26
N ILE A 101 -4.51 19.47 -1.29
CA ILE A 101 -4.43 18.44 -0.25
C ILE A 101 -3.06 18.52 0.41
N ALA A 102 -3.04 18.45 1.75
CA ALA A 102 -1.80 18.52 2.51
C ALA A 102 -0.80 17.43 2.02
N PRO A 103 0.49 17.78 1.85
CA PRO A 103 1.49 16.87 1.32
C PRO A 103 1.73 15.66 2.24
N ALA A 104 2.20 14.57 1.65
CA ALA A 104 2.53 13.35 2.37
C ALA A 104 3.52 13.62 3.52
N ASN A 105 3.09 13.36 4.76
CA ASN A 105 3.89 13.53 5.98
C ASN A 105 4.57 12.20 6.37
N LEU A 106 5.61 12.26 7.21
CA LEU A 106 6.29 11.08 7.78
C LEU A 106 5.30 10.12 8.47
N ALA A 107 4.17 10.63 8.96
CA ALA A 107 3.07 9.84 9.52
C ALA A 107 2.49 8.81 8.52
N VAL A 108 2.51 9.11 7.22
CA VAL A 108 2.06 8.21 6.14
C VAL A 108 2.91 6.94 6.10
N PHE A 109 4.20 7.04 6.41
CA PHE A 109 5.08 5.88 6.52
C PHE A 109 4.64 4.95 7.67
N MET A 110 4.22 5.50 8.80
CA MET A 110 3.70 4.70 9.92
C MET A 110 2.39 4.00 9.58
N TYR A 111 1.52 4.63 8.78
CA TYR A 111 0.28 4.01 8.32
C TYR A 111 0.50 2.81 7.40
N GLY A 112 1.59 2.76 6.62
CA GLY A 112 1.98 1.56 5.87
C GLY A 112 2.77 0.55 6.71
N LEU A 113 3.59 1.02 7.65
CA LEU A 113 4.44 0.17 8.48
C LEU A 113 3.65 -0.66 9.50
N ILE A 114 2.66 -0.06 10.16
CA ILE A 114 1.90 -0.73 11.25
C ILE A 114 1.10 -1.94 10.72
N PRO A 115 0.29 -1.83 9.65
CA PRO A 115 -0.45 -2.97 9.10
C PRO A 115 0.47 -4.06 8.58
N ALA A 116 1.57 -3.68 7.92
CA ALA A 116 2.55 -4.62 7.42
C ALA A 116 3.23 -5.38 8.59
N ALA A 117 3.58 -4.71 9.68
CA ALA A 117 4.15 -5.33 10.88
C ALA A 117 3.18 -6.33 11.53
N ILE A 118 1.89 -5.99 11.61
CA ILE A 118 0.84 -6.88 12.13
C ILE A 118 0.71 -8.13 11.25
N GLY A 119 0.61 -7.95 9.93
CA GLY A 119 0.51 -9.07 8.99
C GLY A 119 1.72 -10.01 9.10
N LEU A 120 2.93 -9.46 9.19
CA LEU A 120 4.14 -10.25 9.34
C LEU A 120 4.19 -10.99 10.68
N ALA A 121 3.81 -10.34 11.79
CA ALA A 121 3.78 -10.96 13.11
C ALA A 121 2.84 -12.18 13.15
N ILE A 122 1.64 -12.05 12.56
CA ILE A 122 0.67 -13.15 12.46
C ILE A 122 1.19 -14.26 11.53
N GLY A 123 1.83 -13.89 10.42
CA GLY A 123 2.46 -14.85 9.50
C GLY A 123 3.56 -15.66 10.18
N CYS A 124 4.42 -15.00 10.96
CA CYS A 124 5.47 -15.64 11.75
C CYS A 124 4.89 -16.57 12.83
N ALA A 125 3.84 -16.16 13.55
CA ALA A 125 3.23 -16.96 14.60
C ALA A 125 2.52 -18.22 14.06
N THR A 126 2.04 -18.17 12.82
CA THR A 126 1.36 -19.30 12.16
C THR A 126 2.30 -20.15 11.30
N ALA A 127 3.54 -19.72 11.11
CA ALA A 127 4.61 -20.50 10.50
C ALA A 127 5.10 -21.59 11.47
N LYS A 128 4.35 -22.68 11.54
CA LYS A 128 4.87 -24.00 11.96
C LYS A 128 5.74 -24.57 10.86
#